data_AF-A0A6H1BV71-F1
#
_entry.id   AF-A0A6H1BV71-F1
#
_cell.length_a   1.000
_cell.length_b   1.000
_cell.length_c   1.000
_cell.angle_alpha   90.00
_cell.angle_beta   90.00
_cell.angle_gamma   90.00
#
_symmetry.space_group_name_H-M   'P 1'
#
loop_
_entity.id
_entity.type
_entity.pdbx_description
1 polymer ?
#
loop_
_entity_poly.entity_id
_entity_poly.type
_entity_poly.pdbx_seq_one_letter_code
_entity_poly.pdbx_strand_id
1 'polypeptide(L)' 'MATITGEILIHRPVEEVFDVVIDKRNEPAYTPRMLRANKLIDGLIGVGTRFRCTVTSPSQPPVPGMPKASW' A
#
# COMPACT_ATOMS: atom_id res chain seq x y z
N MET A 1 18.56 9.03 -8.48
CA MET A 1 17.46 8.41 -7.70
C MET A 1 18.03 7.96 -6.37
N ALA A 2 17.34 8.22 -5.27
CA ALA A 2 17.75 7.72 -3.97
C ALA A 2 17.22 6.29 -3.80
N THR A 3 18.06 5.40 -3.29
CA THR A 3 17.63 4.07 -2.84
C THR A 3 17.21 4.19 -1.39
N ILE A 4 16.01 3.71 -1.07
CA ILE A 4 15.49 3.66 0.29
C ILE A 4 15.31 2.18 0.64
N THR A 5 15.87 1.76 1.77
CA THR A 5 15.69 0.42 2.35
C THR A 5 15.03 0.55 3.72
N GLY A 6 14.27 -0.45 4.12
CA GLY A 6 13.61 -0.51 5.41
C GLY A 6 13.04 -1.89 5.67
N GLU A 7 12.91 -2.24 6.94
CA GLU A 7 12.39 -3.52 7.40
C GLU A 7 11.51 -3.31 8.64
N ILE A 8 10.54 -4.20 8.83
CA ILE A 8 9.69 -4.24 10.03
C ILE A 8 9.36 -5.68 10.35
N LEU A 9 9.34 -6.02 11.64
CA LEU A 9 8.99 -7.35 12.11
C LEU A 9 7.48 -7.47 12.25
N ILE A 10 6.90 -8.50 11.62
CA ILE A 10 5.47 -8.81 11.68
C ILE A 10 5.32 -10.18 12.32
N HIS A 11 4.65 -10.26 13.47
CA HIS A 11 4.43 -11.51 14.21
C HIS A 11 3.28 -12.34 13.61
N ARG A 12 3.37 -12.66 12.31
CA ARG A 12 2.40 -13.47 11.56
C ARG A 12 3.12 -14.43 10.59
N PRO A 13 2.49 -15.54 10.17
CA PRO A 13 3.03 -16.42 9.14
C PRO A 13 3.33 -15.68 7.83
N VAL A 14 4.37 -16.11 7.12
CA VAL A 14 4.82 -15.43 5.90
C VAL A 14 3.77 -15.51 4.80
N GLU A 15 3.03 -16.62 4.70
CA GLU A 15 1.98 -16.82 3.71
C GLU A 15 0.85 -15.80 3.90
N GLU A 16 0.47 -15.53 5.15
CA GLU A 16 -0.56 -14.55 5.49
C GLU A 16 -0.10 -13.12 5.14
N VAL A 17 1.14 -12.78 5.48
CA VAL A 17 1.72 -11.47 5.11
C VAL A 17 1.82 -11.34 3.60
N PHE A 18 2.23 -12.40 2.91
CA PHE A 18 2.37 -12.43 1.46
C PHE A 18 1.02 -12.18 0.79
N ASP A 19 -0.03 -12.92 1.17
CA ASP A 19 -1.38 -12.76 0.60
C ASP A 19 -1.93 -11.35 0.79
N VAL A 20 -1.62 -10.71 1.92
CA VAL A 20 -1.99 -9.31 2.16
C VAL A 20 -1.19 -8.35 1.28
N VAL A 21 0.13 -8.50 1.20
CA VAL A 21 1.02 -7.53 0.51
C VAL A 21 0.95 -7.64 -1.02
N ILE A 22 0.71 -8.84 -1.57
CA ILE A 22 0.55 -8.99 -3.03
C ILE A 22 -0.67 -8.25 -3.57
N ASP A 23 -1.71 -8.09 -2.74
CA ASP A 23 -2.86 -7.27 -3.07
C ASP A 23 -2.66 -5.82 -2.65
N LYS A 24 -2.15 -5.02 -3.59
CA LYS A 24 -1.96 -3.56 -3.44
C LYS A 24 -3.21 -2.83 -2.94
N ARG A 25 -4.43 -3.39 -3.08
CA ARG A 25 -5.65 -2.78 -2.52
C ARG A 25 -5.63 -2.67 -0.99
N ASN A 26 -4.79 -3.46 -0.32
CA ASN A 26 -4.59 -3.42 1.13
C ASN A 26 -3.66 -2.28 1.58
N GLU A 27 -2.81 -1.75 0.69
CA GLU A 27 -1.82 -0.72 1.03
C GLU A 27 -2.36 0.54 1.72
N PRO A 28 -3.54 1.08 1.37
CA PRO A 28 -4.10 2.23 2.07
C PRO A 28 -4.28 2.03 3.58
N ALA A 29 -4.43 0.78 4.05
CA ALA A 29 -4.55 0.50 5.47
C ALA A 29 -3.25 0.85 6.21
N TYR A 30 -2.10 0.42 5.68
CA TYR A 30 -0.79 0.52 6.36
C TYR A 30 0.18 1.53 5.75
N THR A 31 -0.17 2.17 4.63
CA THR A 31 0.60 3.22 3.97
C THR A 31 -0.18 4.54 4.05
N PRO A 32 0.03 5.38 5.07
CA PRO A 32 -0.83 6.52 5.35
C PRO A 32 -0.94 7.56 4.22
N ARG A 33 0.08 7.63 3.34
CA ARG A 33 0.08 8.53 2.19
C ARG A 33 -0.65 7.95 0.97
N MET A 34 -1.08 6.69 1.02
CA MET A 34 -1.82 6.08 -0.07
C MET A 34 -3.31 6.28 0.15
N LEU A 35 -3.93 7.07 -0.74
CA LEU A 35 -5.36 7.37 -0.68
C LEU A 35 -6.20 6.21 -1.22
N ARG A 36 -5.72 5.55 -2.28
CA ARG A 36 -6.46 4.50 -2.97
C ARG A 36 -5.54 3.64 -3.81
N ALA A 37 -5.87 2.36 -3.93
CA ALA A 37 -5.28 1.44 -4.89
C ALA A 37 -6.40 0.61 -5.56
N ASN A 38 -6.43 0.58 -6.89
CA ASN A 38 -7.40 -0.21 -7.65
C ASN A 38 -6.67 -1.19 -8.58
N LYS A 39 -7.12 -2.45 -8.60
CA LYS A 39 -6.66 -3.44 -9.59
C LYS A 39 -7.24 -3.07 -10.95
N LEU A 40 -6.42 -3.12 -12.00
CA LEU A 40 -6.80 -2.70 -13.36
C LEU A 40 -7.17 -3.87 -14.28
N ILE A 41 -6.93 -5.09 -13.83
CA ILE A 41 -7.21 -6.31 -14.59
C ILE A 41 -8.01 -7.28 -13.72
N ASP A 42 -8.85 -8.07 -14.37
CA ASP A 42 -9.54 -9.18 -13.72
C ASP A 42 -8.62 -10.39 -13.52
N GLY A 43 -9.10 -11.42 -12.81
CA GLY A 43 -8.38 -12.66 -12.55
C GLY A 43 -7.55 -12.66 -11.26
N LEU A 44 -6.73 -13.69 -11.07
CA LEU A 44 -5.86 -13.82 -9.90
C LEU A 44 -4.73 -12.79 -9.90
N ILE A 45 -4.10 -12.57 -8.75
CA ILE A 45 -2.92 -11.71 -8.65
C ILE A 45 -1.70 -12.57 -9.01
N GLY A 46 -0.84 -12.04 -9.86
CA GLY A 46 0.37 -12.70 -10.35
C GLY A 46 1.19 -11.78 -11.23
N VAL A 47 2.23 -12.32 -11.87
CA VAL A 47 3.11 -11.57 -12.77
C VAL A 47 2.27 -10.88 -13.85
N GLY A 48 2.54 -9.59 -14.08
CA GLY A 48 1.80 -8.76 -15.05
C GLY A 48 0.54 -8.09 -14.47
N THR A 49 0.18 -8.36 -13.21
CA THR A 49 -0.91 -7.63 -12.56
C THR A 49 -0.59 -6.15 -12.44
N ARG A 50 -1.55 -5.29 -12.82
CA ARG A 50 -1.39 -3.83 -12.77
C ARG A 50 -2.37 -3.22 -11.79
N PHE A 51 -1.88 -2.26 -11.00
CA PHE A 51 -2.67 -1.45 -10.09
C PHE A 51 -2.52 0.04 -10.42
N ARG A 52 -3.58 0.80 -10.19
CA ARG A 52 -3.56 2.27 -10.18
C ARG A 52 -3.63 2.74 -8.74
N CYS A 53 -2.57 3.39 -8.28
CA CYS A 53 -2.50 3.95 -6.94
C CYS A 53 -2.57 5.48 -7.00
N THR A 54 -3.30 6.07 -6.05
CA THR A 54 -3.33 7.51 -5.80
C THR A 54 -2.67 7.75 -4.46
N VAL A 55 -1.63 8.58 -4.45
CA VAL A 55 -0.88 8.94 -3.24
C VAL A 55 -0.89 10.45 -3.04
N THR A 56 -0.92 10.90 -1.79
CA THR A 56 -0.70 12.31 -1.48
C THR A 56 0.75 12.67 -1.76
N SER A 57 0.98 13.77 -2.47
CA SER A 57 2.33 14.29 -2.61
C SER A 57 2.79 14.91 -1.27
N PRO A 58 4.09 14.89 -0.97
CA PRO A 58 4.65 15.56 0.21
C PRO A 58 4.41 17.08 0.22
N SER A 59 4.18 17.68 -0.95
CA SER A 59 3.90 19.11 -1.13
C SER A 59 2.42 19.48 -1.04
N GLN A 60 1.52 18.49 -0.96
CA GLN A 60 0.09 18.73 -0.86
C GLN A 60 -0.30 18.82 0.63
N PRO A 61 -1.07 19.84 1.03
CA PRO A 61 -1.56 19.92 2.40
C PRO A 61 -2.35 18.66 2.76
N PRO A 62 -2.30 18.21 4.03
CA PRO A 62 -3.04 17.04 4.48
C PRO A 62 -4.52 17.20 4.10
N VAL A 63 -5.11 16.13 3.57
CA VAL A 63 -6.52 16.12 3.19
C VAL A 63 -7.34 16.31 4.49
N PRO A 64 -8.25 17.31 4.56
CA PRO A 64 -9.05 17.53 5.76
C PRO A 64 -9.81 16.27 6.16
N GLY A 65 -9.68 15.86 7.43
CA GLY A 65 -10.39 14.70 7.98
C GLY A 65 -9.71 13.34 7.82
N MET A 66 -8.49 13.25 7.27
CA MET A 66 -7.75 11.99 7.29
C MET A 66 -7.29 11.63 8.71
N PRO A 67 -7.62 10.43 9.22
CA PRO A 67 -7.13 9.99 10.51
C PRO A 67 -5.61 9.84 10.46
N LYS A 68 -4.92 10.32 11.50
CA LYS A 68 -3.51 10.00 11.70
C LYS A 68 -3.42 8.49 11.91
N ALA A 69 -2.68 7.80 11.05
CA ALA A 69 -2.38 6.40 11.27
C ALA A 69 -1.61 6.26 12.58
N SER A 70 -2.28 5.70 13.58
CA SER A 70 -1.71 5.24 14.83
C SER A 70 -1.43 3.76 14.64
N TRP A 71 -0.15 3.41 14.56
CA TRP A 71 0.33 2.04 14.72
C TRP A 71 1.09 1.98 16.03
#